data_AF-A0A379GJ45-F1
#
_entry.id   AF-A0A379GJ45-F1
#
_cell.length_a   1.000
_cell.length_b   1.000
_cell.length_c   1.000
_cell.angle_alpha   90.00
_cell.angle_beta   90.00
_cell.angle_gamma   90.00
#
_symmetry.space_group_name_H-M   'P 1'
#
loop_
_entity.id
_entity.type
_entity.pdbx_description
1 polymer ?
#
loop_
_entity_poly.entity_id
_entity_poly.type
_entity_poly.pdbx_seq_one_letter_code
_entity_poly.pdbx_strand_id
1 'polypeptide(L)'
;MTDNTLWMILLVVMLVCIVLSMGLPSTALYIVVAVTVSPILIKAGVMPLAAHFFVFWFGALSNITPPVALASYTAASIARADPMQTSWDAVRLALPGFIIPFI
;
A
#
# COMPACT_ATOMS: atom_id res chain seq x y z
N MET A 1 -11.40 13.42 -18.73
CA MET A 1 -11.44 13.57 -17.26
C MET A 1 -10.25 14.44 -16.92
N THR A 2 -10.43 15.57 -16.24
CA THR A 2 -9.36 16.51 -15.92
C THR A 2 -8.25 15.79 -15.15
N ASP A 3 -6.99 15.91 -15.58
CA ASP A 3 -5.84 15.20 -14.98
C ASP A 3 -5.79 15.36 -13.45
N ASN A 4 -6.22 16.51 -12.95
CA ASN A 4 -6.33 16.81 -11.53
C ASN A 4 -7.22 15.83 -10.73
N THR A 5 -8.28 15.30 -11.34
CA THR A 5 -9.21 14.36 -10.68
C THR A 5 -8.60 12.96 -10.58
N LEU A 6 -7.80 12.55 -11.58
CA LEU A 6 -7.14 11.24 -11.58
C LEU A 6 -6.09 11.14 -10.47
N TRP A 7 -5.28 12.21 -10.32
CA TRP A 7 -4.30 12.33 -9.23
C TRP A 7 -4.95 12.26 -7.84
N MET A 8 -6.09 12.93 -7.64
CA MET A 8 -6.85 12.85 -6.38
C MET A 8 -7.40 11.44 -6.13
N ILE A 9 -7.91 10.76 -7.16
CA ILE A 9 -8.41 9.38 -7.03
C ILE A 9 -7.27 8.45 -6.63
N LEU A 10 -6.10 8.55 -7.26
CA LEU A 10 -4.94 7.72 -6.93
C LEU A 10 -4.46 7.95 -5.48
N LEU A 11 -4.45 9.19 -5.00
CA LEU A 11 -4.09 9.51 -3.61
C LEU A 11 -5.10 8.95 -2.59
N VAL A 12 -6.40 9.10 -2.85
CA VAL A 12 -7.45 8.54 -1.99
C VAL A 12 -7.37 7.02 -1.99
N VAL A 13 -7.17 6.43 -3.17
CA VAL A 13 -6.99 4.98 -3.31
C VAL A 13 -5.77 4.49 -2.54
N MET A 14 -4.63 5.18 -2.61
CA MET A 14 -3.45 4.85 -1.82
C MET A 14 -3.75 4.83 -0.31
N LEU A 15 -4.40 5.87 0.21
CA LEU A 15 -4.76 5.95 1.62
C LEU A 15 -5.72 4.83 2.03
N VAL A 16 -6.75 4.56 1.21
CA VAL A 16 -7.70 3.47 1.45
C VAL A 16 -6.96 2.14 1.43
N CYS A 17 -6.07 1.87 0.48
CA CYS A 17 -5.27 0.65 0.42
C CYS A 17 -4.44 0.46 1.69
N ILE A 18 -3.77 1.51 2.18
CA ILE A 18 -2.94 1.43 3.39
C ILE A 18 -3.80 1.11 4.62
N VAL A 19 -4.95 1.77 4.77
CA VAL A 19 -5.86 1.57 5.90
C VAL A 19 -6.58 0.21 5.83
N LEU A 20 -7.03 -0.22 4.65
CA LEU A 20 -7.69 -1.51 4.46
C LEU A 20 -6.72 -2.69 4.65
N SER A 21 -5.44 -2.49 4.35
CA SER A 21 -4.42 -3.56 4.40
C SER A 21 -3.86 -3.79 5.81
N MET A 22 -4.29 -3.01 6.80
CA MET A 22 -3.81 -3.11 8.18
C MET A 22 -4.14 -4.47 8.79
N GLY A 23 -3.12 -5.34 8.96
CA GLY A 23 -3.18 -6.54 9.80
C GLY A 23 -3.52 -7.84 9.08
N LEU A 24 -3.58 -7.84 7.76
CA LEU A 24 -3.90 -9.02 6.93
C LEU A 24 -2.64 -9.59 6.26
N PRO A 25 -2.51 -10.93 6.11
CA PRO A 25 -1.47 -11.53 5.27
C PRO A 25 -1.54 -11.04 3.82
N SER A 26 -0.41 -11.03 3.10
CA SER A 26 -0.26 -10.47 1.73
C SER A 26 -1.32 -10.97 0.73
N THR A 27 -1.76 -12.21 0.89
CA THR A 27 -2.81 -12.81 0.06
C THR A 27 -4.20 -12.29 0.41
N ALA A 28 -4.52 -12.17 1.70
CA ALA A 28 -5.81 -11.70 2.17
C ALA A 28 -6.01 -10.21 1.87
N LEU A 29 -4.97 -9.38 2.08
CA LEU A 29 -5.05 -7.95 1.74
C LEU A 29 -5.34 -7.76 0.25
N TYR A 30 -4.67 -8.52 -0.64
CA TYR A 30 -4.87 -8.36 -2.07
C TYR A 30 -6.32 -8.65 -2.46
N ILE A 31 -6.92 -9.70 -1.91
CA ILE A 31 -8.32 -10.04 -2.20
C ILE A 31 -9.25 -8.91 -1.77
N VAL A 32 -9.09 -8.40 -0.54
CA VAL A 32 -9.95 -7.32 -0.01
C VAL A 32 -9.80 -6.07 -0.87
N VAL A 33 -8.56 -5.64 -1.14
CA VAL A 33 -8.34 -4.39 -1.88
C VAL A 33 -8.67 -4.57 -3.37
N ALA A 34 -8.47 -5.75 -3.97
CA ALA A 34 -8.87 -6.00 -5.36
C ALA A 34 -10.39 -5.96 -5.55
N VAL A 35 -11.17 -6.48 -4.59
CA VAL A 35 -12.63 -6.44 -4.66
C VAL A 35 -13.17 -5.04 -4.39
N THR A 36 -12.50 -4.26 -3.52
CA THR A 36 -13.01 -2.97 -3.06
C THR A 36 -12.52 -1.80 -3.92
N VAL A 37 -11.25 -1.84 -4.36
CA VAL A 37 -10.53 -0.69 -4.95
C VAL A 37 -10.25 -0.85 -6.44
N SER A 38 -9.89 -2.04 -6.93
CA SER A 38 -9.71 -2.25 -8.38
C SER A 38 -10.92 -1.81 -9.23
N PRO A 39 -12.19 -2.05 -8.86
CA PRO A 39 -13.32 -1.57 -9.68
C PRO A 39 -13.43 -0.04 -9.73
N ILE A 40 -12.92 0.68 -8.71
CA ILE A 40 -12.91 2.16 -8.68
C ILE A 40 -11.92 2.69 -9.72
N LEU A 41 -10.72 2.12 -9.77
CA LEU A 41 -9.69 2.46 -10.76
C LEU A 41 -10.10 2.09 -12.19
N ILE A 42 -10.73 0.93 -12.38
CA ILE A 42 -11.23 0.50 -13.69
C ILE A 42 -12.32 1.45 -14.20
N LYS A 43 -13.25 1.87 -13.32
CA LYS A 43 -14.27 2.89 -13.66
C LYS A 43 -13.66 4.26 -13.93
N ALA A 44 -12.50 4.57 -13.36
CA ALA A 44 -11.74 5.78 -13.64
C ALA A 44 -11.00 5.75 -14.99
N GLY A 45 -11.10 4.65 -15.76
CA GLY A 45 -10.48 4.51 -17.07
C GLY A 45 -9.07 3.90 -17.05
N VAL A 46 -8.60 3.41 -15.89
CA VAL A 46 -7.30 2.74 -15.76
C VAL A 46 -7.41 1.30 -16.27
N MET A 47 -6.38 0.82 -16.96
CA MET A 47 -6.32 -0.57 -17.42
C MET A 47 -6.50 -1.53 -16.22
N PRO A 48 -7.34 -2.57 -16.33
CA PRO A 48 -7.59 -3.50 -15.22
C PRO A 48 -6.32 -4.12 -14.63
N LEU A 49 -5.36 -4.46 -15.49
CA LEU A 49 -4.07 -4.99 -15.06
C LEU A 49 -3.30 -3.99 -14.19
N ALA A 50 -3.20 -2.73 -14.63
CA ALA A 50 -2.54 -1.67 -13.89
C ALA A 50 -3.24 -1.39 -12.55
N ALA A 51 -4.58 -1.42 -12.52
CA ALA A 51 -5.34 -1.27 -11.28
C ALA A 51 -5.03 -2.36 -10.25
N HIS A 52 -5.00 -3.63 -10.67
CA HIS A 52 -4.65 -4.75 -9.78
C HIS A 52 -3.20 -4.68 -9.27
N PHE A 53 -2.25 -4.31 -10.13
CA PHE A 53 -0.85 -4.14 -9.72
C PHE A 53 -0.63 -2.94 -8.79
N PHE A 54 -1.32 -1.82 -9.03
CA PHE A 54 -1.27 -0.65 -8.16
C PHE A 54 -1.73 -1.01 -6.75
N VAL A 55 -2.88 -1.68 -6.66
CA VAL A 55 -3.45 -2.18 -5.41
C VAL A 55 -2.50 -3.16 -4.71
N PHE A 56 -1.95 -4.12 -5.45
CA PHE A 56 -1.00 -5.10 -4.92
C PHE A 56 0.27 -4.43 -4.38
N TRP A 57 0.79 -3.42 -5.08
CA TRP A 57 2.00 -2.69 -4.70
C TRP A 57 1.82 -1.92 -3.38
N PHE A 58 0.75 -1.15 -3.23
CA PHE A 58 0.47 -0.46 -1.97
C PHE A 58 0.12 -1.42 -0.84
N GLY A 59 -0.50 -2.54 -1.17
CA GLY A 59 -0.70 -3.63 -0.26
C GLY A 59 0.61 -4.18 0.32
N ALA A 60 1.61 -4.44 -0.53
CA ALA A 60 2.93 -4.87 -0.10
C ALA A 60 3.67 -3.80 0.73
N LEU A 61 3.57 -2.53 0.34
CA LEU A 61 4.15 -1.42 1.11
C LEU A 61 3.46 -1.19 2.47
N SER A 62 2.20 -1.60 2.64
CA SER A 62 1.52 -1.48 3.94
C SER A 62 2.19 -2.35 5.03
N ASN A 63 2.83 -3.46 4.67
CA ASN A 63 3.50 -4.37 5.61
C ASN A 63 4.72 -3.77 6.32
N ILE A 64 5.23 -2.64 5.83
CA ILE A 64 6.34 -1.90 6.44
C ILE A 64 5.90 -0.58 7.07
N THR A 65 4.66 -0.15 6.82
CA THR A 65 4.16 1.16 7.24
C THR A 65 3.61 1.10 8.68
N PRO A 66 4.10 1.93 9.63
CA PRO A 66 3.50 2.06 10.95
C PRO A 66 2.05 2.56 10.80
N PRO A 67 1.07 2.13 11.60
CA PRO A 67 1.17 1.45 12.92
C PRO A 67 1.08 -0.09 12.96
N VAL A 68 0.98 -0.80 11.82
CA VAL A 68 0.76 -2.26 11.84
C VAL A 68 1.95 -3.06 11.34
N ALA A 69 2.77 -2.49 10.44
CA ALA A 69 4.11 -2.91 10.01
C ALA A 69 4.54 -4.35 10.38
N LEU A 70 3.74 -5.37 10.00
CA LEU A 70 3.85 -6.72 10.54
C LEU A 70 5.22 -7.34 10.25
N ALA A 71 5.75 -7.07 9.06
CA ALA A 71 7.07 -7.54 8.65
C ALA A 71 8.18 -6.86 9.47
N SER A 72 8.12 -5.53 9.62
CA SER A 72 9.09 -4.75 10.38
C SER A 72 9.06 -5.06 11.87
N TYR A 73 7.88 -5.29 12.46
CA TYR A 73 7.73 -5.69 13.86
C TYR A 73 8.27 -7.09 14.12
N THR A 74 8.06 -8.02 13.18
CA THR A 74 8.64 -9.36 13.26
C THR A 74 10.16 -9.33 13.09
N ALA A 75 10.68 -8.50 12.17
CA ALA A 75 12.12 -8.31 11.99
C ALA A 75 12.77 -7.67 13.24
N ALA A 76 12.13 -6.67 13.83
CA ALA A 76 12.60 -6.01 15.05
C ALA A 76 12.64 -6.95 16.25
N SER A 77 11.66 -7.88 16.39
CA SER A 77 11.66 -8.86 17.47
C SER A 77 12.82 -9.87 17.36
N ILE A 78 13.20 -10.25 16.13
CA ILE A 78 14.38 -11.08 15.87
C ILE A 78 15.68 -10.30 16.15
N ALA A 79 15.74 -9.04 15.72
CA ALA A 79 16.91 -8.17 15.89
C ALA A 79 17.05 -7.57 17.30
N ARG A 80 16.09 -7.79 18.21
CA ARG A 80 15.99 -7.15 19.54
C ARG A 80 16.03 -5.62 19.47
N ALA A 81 15.50 -5.05 18.40
CA ALA A 81 15.40 -3.61 18.19
C ALA A 81 14.01 -3.10 18.57
N ASP A 82 13.87 -1.77 18.73
CA ASP A 82 12.56 -1.16 18.93
C ASP A 82 11.69 -1.33 17.66
N PRO A 83 10.51 -1.97 17.75
CA PRO A 83 9.64 -2.22 16.59
C PRO A 83 9.18 -0.95 15.90
N MET A 84 8.90 0.10 16.68
CA MET A 84 8.39 1.34 16.14
C MET A 84 9.48 2.09 15.38
N GLN A 85 10.68 2.21 15.96
CA GLN A 85 11.83 2.83 15.29
C GLN A 85 12.22 2.09 14.01
N THR A 86 12.26 0.75 14.05
CA THR A 86 12.57 -0.09 12.89
C THR A 86 11.58 0.14 11.76
N SER A 87 10.28 0.27 12.06
CA SER A 87 9.25 0.56 11.06
C SER A 87 9.37 1.97 10.47
N TRP A 88 9.71 2.97 11.29
CA TRP A 88 9.96 4.33 10.78
C TRP A 88 11.16 4.39 9.83
N ASP A 89 12.23 3.68 10.16
CA ASP A 89 13.41 3.58 9.29
C ASP A 89 13.11 2.78 8.02
N ALA A 90 12.32 1.70 8.12
CA ALA A 90 11.85 0.94 6.96
C ALA A 90 11.02 1.81 6.00
N VAL A 91 10.11 2.65 6.52
CA VAL A 91 9.34 3.60 5.70
C VAL A 91 10.25 4.63 5.04
N ARG A 92 11.24 5.17 5.77
CA ARG A 92 12.20 6.10 5.18
C ARG A 92 12.96 5.48 4.02
N LEU A 93 13.36 4.22 4.13
CA LEU A 93 14.03 3.49 3.06
C LEU A 93 13.08 3.16 1.90
N ALA A 94 11.79 2.96 2.19
CA ALA A 94 10.79 2.61 1.19
C ALA A 94 10.07 3.80 0.55
N LEU A 95 10.34 5.04 0.98
CA LEU A 95 9.84 6.28 0.36
C LEU A 95 9.94 6.29 -1.19
N PRO A 96 11.06 5.86 -1.82
CA PRO A 96 11.13 5.79 -3.28
C PRO A 96 10.11 4.81 -3.88
N GLY A 97 9.80 3.74 -3.15
CA GLY A 97 8.82 2.73 -3.54
C GLY A 97 7.38 3.27 -3.58
N PHE A 98 7.06 4.33 -2.84
CA PHE A 98 5.74 4.97 -2.92
C PHE A 98 5.56 5.76 -4.22
N ILE A 99 6.63 6.16 -4.89
CA ILE A 99 6.58 7.00 -6.09
C ILE A 99 6.43 6.14 -7.36
N ILE A 100 7.03 4.95 -7.38
CA ILE A 100 7.04 4.03 -8.54
C ILE A 100 5.63 3.77 -9.13
N PRO A 101 4.56 3.55 -8.35
CA PRO A 101 3.23 3.26 -8.89
C PRO A 101 2.53 4.45 -9.55
N PHE A 102 3.05 5.66 -9.35
CA PHE A 102 2.50 6.91 -9.90
C PHE A 102 3.15 7.31 -11.23
N ILE A 103 4.19 6.60 -11.67
CA ILE A 103 4.91 6.79 -12.93
C ILE A 103 4.36 5.80 -13.97
#